data_AF-X1EWF8-F1
#
_entry.id   AF-X1EWF8-F1
#
_cell.length_a   1.000
_cell.length_b   1.000
_cell.length_c   1.000
_cell.angle_alpha   90.00
_cell.angle_beta   90.00
_cell.angle_gamma   90.00
#
_symmetry.space_group_name_H-M   'P 1'
#
loop_
_entity.id
_entity.type
_entity.pdbx_description
1 polymer ?
#
loop_
_entity_poly.entity_id
_entity_poly.type
_entity_poly.pdbx_seq_one_letter_code
_entity_poly.pdbx_strand_id
1 'polypeptide(L)'
;PKRRFGGAGGANEIASMCWRVIIMTEHQKRKFPERAEFITSPGYLDGSPQARERAGLPAGTGPYRVVSDKAIFGFDEETRRMKLLAIVPWATAEEVLQEMAFEPLVAKPLGTVSPPTEEQLTILRSEIDPEGRVVGQGKWIEFQP
;
A
#
# COMPACT_ATOMS: atom_id res chain seq x y z
N PRO A 1 -0.59 22.97 -12.70
CA PRO A 1 -0.59 22.29 -11.36
C PRO A 1 0.37 23.03 -10.42
N LYS A 2 0.11 23.01 -9.10
CA LYS A 2 0.98 23.67 -8.10
C LYS A 2 2.39 23.06 -8.03
N ARG A 3 2.51 21.75 -8.27
CA ARG A 3 3.78 21.03 -8.43
C ARG A 3 3.67 20.01 -9.55
N ARG A 4 4.72 19.85 -10.36
CA ARG A 4 4.80 18.84 -11.43
C ARG A 4 5.71 17.69 -11.00
N PHE A 5 5.22 16.47 -11.16
CA PHE A 5 5.99 15.22 -10.97
C PHE A 5 6.31 14.58 -12.34
N GLY A 6 7.09 13.50 -12.34
CA GLY A 6 7.54 12.79 -13.54
C GLY A 6 6.44 12.19 -14.42
N GLY A 7 5.19 12.20 -13.97
CA GLY A 7 4.05 11.62 -14.69
C GLY A 7 3.78 10.17 -14.27
N ALA A 8 2.94 9.47 -15.03
CA ALA A 8 2.55 8.10 -14.72
C ALA A 8 3.67 7.07 -14.99
N GLY A 9 4.57 7.35 -15.94
CA GLY A 9 5.46 6.32 -16.49
C GLY A 9 4.63 5.12 -16.98
N GLY A 10 5.12 3.90 -16.75
CA GLY A 10 4.39 2.66 -17.03
C GLY A 10 3.40 2.23 -15.93
N ALA A 11 3.22 3.04 -14.88
CA ALA A 11 2.36 2.66 -13.76
C ALA A 11 0.87 2.69 -14.12
N ASN A 12 0.48 3.37 -15.21
CA ASN A 12 -0.89 3.34 -15.69
C ASN A 12 -1.22 1.95 -16.25
N GLU A 13 -0.38 1.44 -17.12
CA GLU A 13 -0.54 0.16 -17.80
C GLU A 13 -0.57 -0.99 -16.79
N ILE A 14 0.33 -0.96 -15.79
CA ILE A 14 0.33 -1.93 -14.69
C ILE A 14 -1.00 -1.88 -13.92
N ALA A 15 -1.44 -0.69 -13.51
CA ALA A 15 -2.69 -0.53 -12.75
C ALA A 15 -3.95 -0.86 -13.57
N SER A 16 -3.88 -0.72 -14.89
CA SER A 16 -4.98 -1.01 -15.81
C SER A 16 -5.08 -2.51 -16.11
N MET A 17 -3.95 -3.19 -16.33
CA MET A 17 -3.92 -4.51 -16.97
C MET A 17 -3.58 -5.66 -16.04
N CYS A 18 -2.87 -5.42 -14.93
CA CYS A 18 -2.47 -6.51 -14.03
C CYS A 18 -3.63 -6.98 -13.15
N TRP A 19 -3.72 -8.30 -12.96
CA TRP A 19 -4.73 -8.93 -12.11
C TRP A 19 -4.64 -8.50 -10.64
N ARG A 20 -3.41 -8.30 -10.14
CA ARG A 20 -3.15 -7.97 -8.75
C ARG A 20 -1.98 -7.00 -8.65
N VAL A 21 -2.29 -5.75 -8.34
CA VAL A 21 -1.27 -4.70 -8.16
C VAL A 21 -1.02 -4.44 -6.68
N ILE A 22 0.25 -4.41 -6.28
CA ILE A 22 0.67 -3.99 -4.94
C ILE A 22 1.20 -2.56 -5.04
N ILE A 23 0.62 -1.67 -4.24
CA ILE A 23 1.04 -0.26 -4.15
C ILE A 23 1.92 -0.11 -2.92
N MET A 24 3.14 0.37 -3.08
CA MET A 24 4.07 0.60 -1.97
C MET A 24 4.22 2.11 -1.71
N THR A 25 4.06 2.54 -0.47
CA THR A 25 4.23 3.95 -0.11
C THR A 25 4.56 4.12 1.37
N GLU A 26 5.27 5.19 1.73
CA GLU A 26 5.45 5.58 3.13
C GLU A 26 4.12 6.03 3.74
N HIS A 27 3.89 5.67 5.00
CA HIS A 27 2.68 6.00 5.74
C HIS A 27 2.73 7.47 6.17
N GLN A 28 2.07 8.33 5.41
CA GLN A 28 2.03 9.78 5.64
C GLN A 28 0.68 10.36 5.22
N LYS A 29 0.14 11.30 6.00
CA LYS A 29 -1.17 11.93 5.74
C LYS A 29 -1.38 12.45 4.32
N ARG A 30 -0.34 13.05 3.73
CA ARG A 30 -0.37 13.56 2.34
C ARG A 30 -0.48 12.46 1.26
N LYS A 31 -0.15 11.21 1.59
CA LYS A 31 -0.17 10.05 0.69
C LYS A 31 -1.50 9.29 0.74
N PHE A 32 -2.29 9.52 1.79
CA PHE A 32 -3.64 8.97 1.98
C PHE A 32 -4.69 10.10 2.02
N PRO A 33 -4.83 10.91 0.95
CA PRO A 33 -5.85 11.95 0.89
C PRO A 33 -7.25 11.34 0.72
N GLU A 34 -8.30 12.06 1.13
CA GLU A 34 -9.69 11.66 0.86
C GLU A 34 -9.96 11.49 -0.65
N ARG A 35 -9.33 12.34 -1.47
CA ARG A 35 -9.44 12.31 -2.92
C ARG A 35 -8.11 12.66 -3.56
N ALA A 36 -7.69 11.86 -4.54
CA ALA A 36 -6.53 12.18 -5.36
C ALA A 36 -6.79 13.42 -6.22
N GLU A 37 -5.84 14.35 -6.25
CA GLU A 37 -5.90 15.53 -7.15
C GLU A 37 -5.83 15.13 -8.62
N PHE A 38 -5.14 14.04 -8.93
CA PHE A 38 -4.99 13.50 -10.28
C PHE A 38 -4.80 11.99 -10.24
N ILE A 39 -5.55 11.25 -11.07
CA ILE A 39 -5.43 9.79 -11.17
C ILE A 39 -4.43 9.46 -12.27
N THR A 40 -3.18 9.16 -11.90
CA THR A 40 -2.17 8.64 -12.84
C THR A 40 -2.40 7.17 -13.16
N SER A 41 -2.83 6.41 -12.15
CA SER A 41 -3.00 4.95 -12.18
C SER A 41 -4.38 4.61 -11.61
N PRO A 42 -5.26 3.93 -12.36
CA PRO A 42 -6.63 3.69 -11.91
C PRO A 42 -6.69 2.67 -10.77
N GLY A 43 -7.32 3.07 -9.66
CA GLY A 43 -7.76 2.16 -8.58
C GLY A 43 -9.13 1.53 -8.89
N TYR A 44 -9.98 1.41 -7.88
CA TYR A 44 -11.39 0.97 -8.07
C TYR A 44 -12.35 2.09 -8.47
N LEU A 45 -11.84 3.29 -8.77
CA LEU A 45 -12.60 4.46 -9.20
C LEU A 45 -13.66 4.87 -8.15
N ASP A 46 -14.95 4.85 -8.50
CA ASP A 46 -16.05 5.17 -7.57
C ASP A 46 -16.43 3.99 -6.66
N GLY A 47 -15.82 2.81 -6.87
CA GLY A 47 -16.04 1.61 -6.06
C GLY A 47 -17.36 0.87 -6.34
N SER A 48 -18.23 1.40 -7.20
CA SER A 48 -19.48 0.73 -7.56
C SER A 48 -19.22 -0.56 -8.36
N PRO A 49 -20.18 -1.52 -8.38
CA PRO A 49 -20.01 -2.77 -9.10
C PRO A 49 -19.62 -2.53 -10.57
N GLN A 50 -18.57 -3.18 -11.06
CA GLN A 50 -18.05 -3.03 -12.43
C GLN A 50 -17.58 -1.61 -12.82
N ALA A 51 -17.21 -0.75 -11.85
CA ALA A 51 -16.73 0.60 -12.14
C ALA A 51 -15.53 0.65 -13.10
N ARG A 52 -14.59 -0.30 -12.94
CA ARG A 52 -13.40 -0.41 -13.78
C ARG A 52 -13.76 -0.79 -15.22
N GLU A 53 -14.62 -1.79 -15.37
CA GLU A 53 -15.09 -2.30 -16.66
C GLU A 53 -15.89 -1.25 -17.43
N ARG A 54 -16.75 -0.48 -16.75
CA ARG A 54 -17.44 0.67 -17.37
C ARG A 54 -16.49 1.78 -17.82
N ALA A 55 -15.34 1.90 -17.17
CA ALA A 55 -14.27 2.81 -17.59
C ALA A 55 -13.37 2.22 -18.69
N GLY A 56 -13.68 1.03 -19.22
CA GLY A 56 -12.93 0.37 -20.28
C GLY A 56 -11.74 -0.46 -19.82
N LEU A 57 -11.58 -0.68 -18.51
CA LEU A 57 -10.51 -1.52 -17.96
C LEU A 57 -10.91 -3.01 -18.00
N PRO A 58 -9.97 -3.95 -18.24
CA PRO A 58 -10.31 -5.37 -18.27
C PRO A 58 -10.86 -5.89 -16.94
N ALA A 59 -11.81 -6.81 -17.01
CA ALA A 59 -12.36 -7.46 -15.84
C ALA A 59 -11.30 -8.26 -15.07
N GLY A 60 -11.45 -8.36 -13.75
CA GLY A 60 -10.52 -9.11 -12.89
C GLY A 60 -9.15 -8.46 -12.71
N THR A 61 -9.00 -7.18 -13.07
CA THR A 61 -7.79 -6.37 -12.84
C THR A 61 -7.97 -5.42 -11.67
N GLY A 62 -6.86 -4.94 -11.10
CA GLY A 62 -6.89 -3.82 -10.17
C GLY A 62 -5.98 -3.99 -8.94
N PRO A 63 -6.14 -3.07 -7.96
CA PRO A 63 -5.29 -3.05 -6.80
C PRO A 63 -5.63 -4.20 -5.86
N TYR A 64 -4.60 -4.94 -5.45
CA TYR A 64 -4.70 -6.06 -4.51
C TYR A 64 -4.34 -5.62 -3.10
N ARG A 65 -3.23 -4.90 -2.92
CA ARG A 65 -2.76 -4.43 -1.61
C ARG A 65 -2.14 -3.05 -1.70
N VAL A 66 -2.19 -2.33 -0.58
CA VAL A 66 -1.29 -1.21 -0.29
C VAL A 66 -0.42 -1.62 0.88
N VAL A 67 0.90 -1.50 0.74
CA VAL A 67 1.87 -1.82 1.78
C VAL A 67 2.63 -0.55 2.14
N SER A 68 2.68 -0.25 3.42
CA SER A 68 3.49 0.83 3.98
C SER A 68 4.48 0.31 5.02
N ASP A 69 5.29 1.22 5.56
CA ASP A 69 6.17 0.98 6.70
C ASP A 69 5.42 0.70 8.02
N LYS A 70 4.09 0.89 8.06
CA LYS A 70 3.26 0.66 9.26
C LYS A 70 2.18 -0.41 9.11
N ALA A 71 1.66 -0.63 7.89
CA ALA A 71 0.46 -1.43 7.71
C ALA A 71 0.32 -2.05 6.32
N ILE A 72 -0.49 -3.12 6.26
CA ILE A 72 -0.99 -3.74 5.05
C ILE A 72 -2.47 -3.45 4.92
N PHE A 73 -2.86 -2.87 3.79
CA PHE A 73 -4.23 -2.64 3.40
C PHE A 73 -4.62 -3.53 2.23
N GLY A 74 -5.88 -3.92 2.18
CA GLY A 74 -6.53 -4.47 1.01
C GLY A 74 -7.73 -3.62 0.62
N PHE A 75 -8.66 -4.25 -0.07
CA PHE A 75 -9.91 -3.64 -0.51
C PHE A 75 -11.04 -4.59 -0.19
N ASP A 76 -12.13 -4.03 0.29
CA ASP A 76 -13.35 -4.77 0.57
C ASP A 76 -13.98 -5.30 -0.73
N GLU A 77 -14.52 -6.52 -0.71
CA GLU A 77 -14.94 -7.21 -1.93
C GLU A 77 -16.20 -6.59 -2.54
N GLU A 78 -17.11 -6.10 -1.68
CA GLU A 78 -18.39 -5.52 -2.10
C GLU A 78 -18.24 -4.04 -2.42
N THR A 79 -17.64 -3.28 -1.51
CA THR A 79 -17.60 -1.81 -1.60
C THR A 79 -16.36 -1.26 -2.29
N ARG A 80 -15.33 -2.11 -2.46
CA ARG A 80 -14.00 -1.73 -2.96
C ARG A 80 -13.31 -0.63 -2.15
N ARG A 81 -13.83 -0.29 -0.97
CA ARG A 81 -13.18 0.63 -0.03
C ARG A 81 -11.92 0.00 0.53
N MET A 82 -10.91 0.83 0.76
CA MET A 82 -9.67 0.39 1.40
C MET A 82 -9.98 -0.20 2.79
N LYS A 83 -9.31 -1.31 3.12
CA LYS A 83 -9.50 -2.06 4.36
C LYS A 83 -8.14 -2.31 5.02
N LEU A 84 -7.95 -1.84 6.25
CA LEU A 84 -6.78 -2.14 7.07
C LEU A 84 -6.81 -3.62 7.48
N LEU A 85 -5.85 -4.40 7.00
CA LEU A 85 -5.80 -5.85 7.20
C LEU A 85 -4.84 -6.24 8.32
N ALA A 86 -3.68 -5.61 8.37
CA ALA A 86 -2.67 -5.89 9.37
C ALA A 86 -1.78 -4.67 9.66
N ILE A 87 -1.23 -4.62 10.86
CA ILE A 87 -0.24 -3.62 11.30
C ILE A 87 1.07 -4.30 11.64
N VAL A 88 2.19 -3.59 11.48
CA VAL A 88 3.49 -4.08 11.95
C VAL A 88 3.55 -4.05 13.49
N PRO A 89 4.39 -4.87 14.13
CA PRO A 89 4.41 -4.99 15.60
C PRO A 89 4.77 -3.70 16.35
N TRP A 90 5.50 -2.79 15.70
CA TRP A 90 5.97 -1.52 16.27
C TRP A 90 5.06 -0.33 15.94
N ALA A 91 3.84 -0.57 15.45
CA ALA A 91 2.86 0.49 15.19
C ALA A 91 1.51 0.12 15.82
N THR A 92 0.72 1.13 16.14
CA THR A 92 -0.65 0.97 16.63
C THR A 92 -1.68 1.29 15.53
N ALA A 93 -2.89 0.74 15.67
CA ALA A 93 -3.99 1.08 14.76
C ALA A 93 -4.33 2.58 14.83
N GLU A 94 -4.22 3.21 16.01
CA GLU A 94 -4.46 4.63 16.18
C GLU A 94 -3.48 5.49 15.38
N GLU A 95 -2.16 5.23 15.49
CA GLU A 95 -1.14 5.95 14.72
C GLU A 95 -1.36 5.81 13.21
N VAL A 96 -1.73 4.62 12.74
CA VAL A 96 -2.03 4.37 11.33
C VAL A 96 -3.21 5.23 10.87
N LEU A 97 -4.29 5.27 11.64
CA LEU A 97 -5.51 6.00 11.28
C LEU A 97 -5.33 7.52 11.37
N GLN A 98 -4.59 8.03 12.36
CA GLN A 98 -4.31 9.47 12.51
C GLN A 98 -3.50 10.05 11.34
N GLU A 99 -2.67 9.21 10.70
CA GLU A 99 -1.89 9.55 9.52
C GLU A 99 -2.62 9.32 8.19
N MET A 100 -3.95 9.18 8.22
CA MET A 100 -4.79 9.13 7.03
C MET A 100 -5.76 10.31 7.03
N ALA A 101 -6.12 10.80 5.84
CA ALA A 101 -7.15 11.85 5.73
C ALA A 101 -8.56 11.26 5.63
N PHE A 102 -8.71 9.94 5.56
CA PHE A 102 -9.99 9.24 5.52
C PHE A 102 -9.95 8.00 6.42
N GLU A 103 -11.11 7.51 6.81
CA GLU A 103 -11.24 6.29 7.62
C GLU A 103 -11.43 5.05 6.71
N PRO A 104 -10.44 4.13 6.65
CA PRO A 104 -10.60 2.85 5.98
C PRO A 104 -11.52 1.93 6.78
N LEU A 105 -12.02 0.88 6.13
CA LEU A 105 -12.60 -0.25 6.86
C LEU A 105 -11.50 -0.93 7.68
N VAL A 106 -11.85 -1.57 8.79
CA VAL A 106 -10.89 -2.30 9.63
C VAL A 106 -11.27 -3.78 9.66
N ALA A 107 -10.30 -4.65 9.38
CA ALA A 107 -10.50 -6.10 9.47
C ALA A 107 -10.82 -6.53 10.91
N LYS A 108 -11.65 -7.57 11.03
CA LYS A 108 -12.02 -8.19 12.31
C LYS A 108 -11.82 -9.70 12.17
N PRO A 109 -10.78 -10.30 12.81
CA PRO A 109 -9.74 -9.64 13.61
C PRO A 109 -8.77 -8.79 12.76
N LEU A 110 -8.17 -7.78 13.38
CA LEU A 110 -7.05 -7.04 12.80
C LEU A 110 -5.79 -7.91 12.94
N GLY A 111 -5.07 -8.13 11.84
CA GLY A 111 -3.85 -8.93 11.84
C GLY A 111 -2.62 -8.16 12.32
N THR A 112 -1.56 -8.92 12.61
CA THR A 112 -0.22 -8.38 12.85
C THR A 112 0.73 -8.97 11.81
N VAL A 113 1.57 -8.13 11.21
CA VAL A 113 2.60 -8.57 10.26
C VAL A 113 3.73 -9.23 11.05
N SER A 114 4.08 -10.46 10.71
CA SER A 114 5.22 -11.13 11.34
C SER A 114 6.52 -10.39 10.98
N PRO A 115 7.43 -10.17 11.95
CA PRO A 115 8.75 -9.66 11.63
C PRO A 115 9.50 -10.66 10.72
N PRO A 116 10.48 -10.20 9.93
CA PRO A 116 11.34 -11.09 9.15
C PRO A 116 12.05 -12.10 10.06
N THR A 117 12.27 -13.31 9.57
CA THR A 117 13.05 -14.32 10.30
C THR A 117 14.54 -13.99 10.26
N GLU A 118 15.33 -14.52 11.21
CA GLU A 118 16.79 -14.35 11.20
C GLU A 118 17.43 -14.86 9.91
N GLU A 119 16.92 -15.95 9.34
CA GLU A 119 17.36 -16.47 8.04
C GLU A 119 17.10 -15.45 6.92
N GLN A 120 15.90 -14.87 6.86
CA GLN A 120 15.56 -13.84 5.88
C GLN A 120 16.44 -12.59 6.03
N LEU A 121 16.69 -12.16 7.28
CA LEU A 121 17.58 -11.04 7.56
C LEU A 121 19.03 -11.33 7.16
N THR A 122 19.49 -12.56 7.39
CA THR A 122 20.83 -13.01 6.97
C THR A 122 20.96 -12.91 5.47
N ILE A 123 20.09 -13.58 4.70
CA ILE A 123 20.11 -13.55 3.23
C ILE A 123 20.02 -12.11 2.71
N LEU A 124 19.13 -11.29 3.28
CA LEU A 124 18.96 -9.90 2.87
C LEU A 124 20.26 -9.10 3.03
N ARG A 125 20.96 -9.27 4.15
CA ARG A 125 22.15 -8.49 4.52
C ARG A 125 23.47 -9.05 3.97
N SER A 126 23.56 -10.34 3.67
CA SER A 126 24.80 -10.96 3.18
C SER A 126 24.80 -11.27 1.68
N GLU A 127 23.63 -11.44 1.07
CA GLU A 127 23.52 -11.89 -0.32
C GLU A 127 22.78 -10.90 -1.23
N ILE A 128 21.65 -10.32 -0.76
CA ILE A 128 20.79 -9.46 -1.60
C ILE A 128 21.25 -8.01 -1.62
N ASP A 129 21.50 -7.41 -0.46
CA ASP A 129 21.97 -6.02 -0.33
C ASP A 129 23.18 -5.89 0.61
N PRO A 130 24.34 -6.49 0.25
CA PRO A 130 25.50 -6.55 1.15
C PRO A 130 26.11 -5.19 1.47
N GLU A 131 25.96 -4.23 0.56
CA GLU A 131 26.45 -2.85 0.73
C GLU A 131 25.42 -1.94 1.42
N GLY A 132 24.23 -2.46 1.74
CA GLY A 132 23.17 -1.69 2.39
C GLY A 132 22.66 -0.51 1.57
N ARG A 133 22.64 -0.62 0.24
CA ARG A 133 22.20 0.48 -0.65
C ARG A 133 20.73 0.81 -0.44
N VAL A 134 19.92 -0.19 -0.07
CA VAL A 134 18.50 -0.05 0.24
C VAL A 134 18.28 -0.19 1.74
N VAL A 135 18.73 -1.29 2.36
CA VAL A 135 18.43 -1.60 3.77
C VAL A 135 19.24 -0.76 4.76
N GLY A 136 20.36 -0.18 4.32
CA GLY A 136 21.15 0.77 5.12
C GLY A 136 20.55 2.18 5.12
N GLN A 137 19.50 2.43 4.32
CA GLN A 137 18.77 3.69 4.31
C GLN A 137 17.48 3.57 5.13
N GLY A 138 17.21 4.53 6.01
CA GLY A 138 15.95 4.60 6.77
C GLY A 138 16.16 4.82 8.26
N LYS A 139 15.10 4.56 9.03
CA LYS A 139 15.12 4.62 10.49
C LYS A 139 15.20 3.22 11.06
N TRP A 140 16.11 3.03 12.01
CA TRP A 140 16.14 1.80 12.81
C TRP A 140 14.87 1.71 13.64
N ILE A 141 14.33 0.51 13.72
CA ILE A 141 13.20 0.17 14.57
C ILE A 141 13.73 -0.73 15.67
N GLU A 142 13.50 -0.35 16.92
CA GLU A 142 13.72 -1.24 18.05
C GLU A 142 12.47 -2.09 18.24
N PHE A 143 12.60 -3.39 17.96
CA PHE A 143 11.54 -4.36 18.21
C PHE A 143 11.92 -5.17 19.45
N GLN A 144 11.12 -5.05 20.51
CA GLN A 144 11.20 -5.93 21.68
C GLN A 144 10.07 -6.98 21.55
N PRO A 145 10.41 -8.27 21.37
CA PRO A 145 9.44 -9.34 21.13
C PRO A 145 8.44 -9.55 22.27
#